data_AF-D3A1A7-F1
#
_entry.id   AF-D3A1A7-F1
#
_cell.length_a   1.000
_cell.length_b   1.000
_cell.length_c   1.000
_cell.angle_alpha   90.00
_cell.angle_beta   90.00
_cell.angle_gamma   90.00
#
_symmetry.space_group_name_H-M   'P 1'
#
loop_
_entity.id
_entity.type
_entity.pdbx_description
1 polymer ?
#
loop_
_entity_poly.entity_id
_entity_poly.type
_entity_poly.pdbx_seq_one_letter_code
_entity_poly.pdbx_strand_id
1 'polypeptide(L)'
;STVVRNYIDTCSNCRRKKKSRVSKDIAKADLVLNADHYGLEKVKERILEYLAVQKRMDKLKGPILCLVGPPGVGKTSLGESIAKATGRKYVRMALGGVRDESEIRGHRRTYIGSMPGKILQNMAKQV
;
A
#
# COMPACT_ATOMS: atom_id res chain seq x y z
N SER A 1 22.48 -17.78 -18.85
CA SER A 1 21.04 -17.80 -18.49
C SER A 1 20.74 -16.88 -17.29
N THR A 2 21.02 -15.57 -17.40
CA THR A 2 20.85 -14.59 -16.31
C THR A 2 19.38 -14.21 -16.06
N VAL A 3 18.57 -14.13 -17.12
CA VAL A 3 17.13 -13.81 -17.05
C VAL A 3 16.34 -14.85 -16.25
N VAL A 4 16.74 -16.12 -16.32
CA VAL A 4 16.08 -17.22 -15.60
C VAL A 4 16.34 -17.14 -14.10
N ARG A 5 17.58 -16.81 -13.68
CA ARG A 5 17.91 -16.60 -12.26
C ARG A 5 17.12 -15.44 -11.68
N ASN A 6 17.12 -14.29 -12.35
CA ASN A 6 16.41 -13.10 -11.87
C ASN A 6 14.89 -13.34 -11.70
N TYR A 7 14.31 -14.15 -12.60
CA TYR A 7 12.92 -14.58 -12.48
C TYR A 7 12.69 -15.48 -11.27
N ILE A 8 13.55 -16.48 -11.06
CA ILE A 8 13.48 -17.39 -9.90
C ILE A 8 13.67 -16.61 -8.59
N ASP A 9 14.61 -15.65 -8.55
CA ASP A 9 14.87 -14.80 -7.38
C ASP A 9 13.64 -13.95 -7.05
N THR A 10 13.01 -13.34 -8.06
CA THR A 10 11.78 -12.56 -7.88
C THR A 10 10.62 -13.43 -7.37
N CYS A 11 10.45 -14.64 -7.93
CA CYS A 11 9.45 -15.59 -7.46
C CYS A 11 9.71 -16.07 -6.03
N SER A 12 10.97 -16.30 -5.67
CA SER A 12 11.37 -16.74 -4.33
C SER A 12 11.08 -15.66 -3.28
N ASN A 13 11.42 -14.40 -3.59
CA ASN A 13 11.19 -13.26 -2.70
C ASN A 13 9.71 -12.99 -2.46
N CYS A 14 8.86 -13.13 -3.49
CA CYS A 14 7.42 -12.89 -3.37
C CYS A 14 6.67 -13.99 -2.57
N ARG A 15 7.26 -15.18 -2.39
CA ARG A 15 6.55 -16.40 -1.94
C ARG A 15 6.25 -16.45 -0.43
N ARG A 16 6.89 -15.64 0.42
CA ARG A 16 6.79 -15.85 1.87
C ARG A 16 5.45 -15.37 2.47
N LYS A 17 4.79 -16.28 3.19
CA LYS A 17 3.52 -16.13 3.95
C LYS A 17 3.61 -15.20 5.18
N LYS A 18 4.53 -14.24 5.22
CA LYS A 18 4.64 -13.31 6.36
C LYS A 18 3.54 -12.26 6.28
N LYS A 19 2.39 -12.56 6.90
CA LYS A 19 1.33 -11.56 7.11
C LYS A 19 1.73 -10.67 8.29
N SER A 20 1.67 -9.36 8.12
CA SER A 20 1.79 -8.43 9.26
C SER A 20 0.61 -8.63 10.21
N ARG A 21 0.86 -8.56 11.52
CA ARG A 21 -0.23 -8.57 12.51
C ARG A 21 -1.05 -7.29 12.34
N VAL A 22 -2.29 -7.44 11.89
CA VAL A 22 -3.19 -6.30 11.66
C VAL A 22 -3.91 -5.96 12.95
N SER A 23 -3.78 -4.70 13.39
CA SER A 23 -4.58 -4.14 14.47
C SER A 23 -5.97 -3.77 13.93
N LYS A 24 -7.05 -4.17 14.64
CA LYS A 24 -8.44 -3.84 14.30
C LYS A 24 -9.06 -2.88 15.35
N ASP A 25 -8.22 -2.16 16.08
CA ASP A 25 -8.63 -1.25 17.15
C ASP A 25 -8.84 0.16 16.63
N ILE A 26 -10.11 0.60 16.63
CA ILE A 26 -10.52 1.91 16.11
C ILE A 26 -10.08 3.03 17.08
N ALA A 27 -10.18 2.81 18.39
CA ALA A 27 -9.70 3.77 19.40
C ALA A 27 -8.20 4.05 19.26
N LYS A 28 -7.40 3.01 19.00
CA LYS A 28 -5.97 3.16 18.73
C LYS A 28 -5.72 3.94 17.44
N ALA A 29 -6.53 3.70 16.40
CA ALA A 29 -6.41 4.42 15.14
C ALA A 29 -6.72 5.92 15.30
N ASP A 30 -7.74 6.28 16.07
CA ASP A 30 -8.09 7.66 16.36
C ASP A 30 -6.95 8.40 17.10
N LEU A 31 -6.40 7.79 18.15
CA LEU A 31 -5.26 8.36 18.89
C LEU A 31 -4.04 8.61 17.99
N VAL A 32 -3.70 7.66 17.11
CA VAL A 32 -2.56 7.81 16.18
C VAL A 32 -2.82 8.91 15.15
N LEU A 33 -4.03 8.98 14.60
CA LEU A 33 -4.41 10.01 13.63
C LEU A 33 -4.42 11.41 14.25
N ASN A 34 -4.86 11.54 15.51
CA ASN A 34 -4.87 12.80 16.25
C ASN A 34 -3.47 13.24 16.69
N ALA A 35 -2.57 12.29 16.98
CA ALA A 35 -1.18 12.59 17.31
C ALA A 35 -0.37 13.06 16.09
N ASP A 36 -0.55 12.41 14.94
CA ASP A 36 0.26 12.69 13.74
C ASP A 36 -0.28 13.89 12.93
N HIS A 37 -1.58 14.24 13.03
CA HIS A 37 -2.23 15.31 12.25
C HIS A 37 -3.10 16.21 13.12
N TYR A 38 -2.87 17.52 13.10
CA TYR A 38 -3.72 18.49 13.79
C TYR A 38 -4.95 18.87 12.92
N GLY A 39 -6.14 18.97 13.53
CA GLY A 39 -7.38 19.30 12.84
C GLY A 39 -7.92 18.17 11.94
N LEU A 40 -8.50 18.53 10.79
CA LEU A 40 -9.06 17.60 9.78
C LEU A 40 -10.14 16.65 10.32
N GLU A 41 -10.97 17.10 11.25
CA GLU A 41 -11.99 16.27 11.92
C GLU A 41 -12.88 15.50 10.94
N LYS A 42 -13.42 16.17 9.92
CA LYS A 42 -14.25 15.55 8.87
C LYS A 42 -13.52 14.44 8.11
N VAL A 43 -12.22 14.59 7.86
CA VAL A 43 -11.43 13.59 7.10
C VAL A 43 -11.11 12.40 8.00
N LYS A 44 -10.73 12.65 9.25
CA LYS A 44 -10.45 11.61 10.24
C LYS A 44 -11.69 10.77 10.53
N GLU A 45 -12.85 11.40 10.68
CA GLU A 45 -14.13 10.72 10.88
C GLU A 45 -14.43 9.74 9.72
N ARG A 46 -14.27 10.17 8.46
CA ARG A 46 -14.42 9.30 7.28
C ARG A 46 -13.43 8.13 7.24
N ILE A 47 -12.18 8.36 7.68
CA ILE A 47 -11.17 7.30 7.77
C ILE A 47 -11.58 6.27 8.84
N LEU A 48 -12.07 6.73 10.00
CA LEU A 48 -12.54 5.85 11.07
C LEU A 48 -13.77 5.05 10.64
N GLU A 49 -14.73 5.66 9.93
CA GLU A 49 -15.86 4.95 9.32
C GLU A 49 -15.39 3.83 8.38
N TYR A 50 -14.43 4.14 7.50
CA TYR A 50 -13.86 3.15 6.59
C TYR A 50 -13.21 1.97 7.32
N LEU A 51 -12.42 2.25 8.37
CA LEU A 51 -11.79 1.23 9.20
C LEU A 51 -12.84 0.41 9.98
N ALA A 52 -13.94 1.04 10.40
CA ALA A 52 -15.04 0.36 11.08
C ALA A 52 -15.78 -0.61 10.14
N VAL A 53 -16.02 -0.23 8.88
CA VAL A 53 -16.56 -1.13 7.85
C VAL A 53 -15.59 -2.27 7.56
N GLN A 54 -14.29 -1.99 7.48
CA GLN A 54 -13.27 -3.00 7.25
C GLN A 54 -13.14 -3.99 8.44
N LYS A 55 -13.45 -3.57 9.66
CA LYS A 55 -13.47 -4.45 10.84
C LYS A 55 -14.58 -5.51 10.76
N ARG A 56 -15.73 -5.16 10.17
CA ARG A 56 -16.91 -6.04 10.05
C ARG A 56 -16.85 -7.01 8.88
N MET A 57 -16.06 -6.71 7.85
CA MET A 57 -15.98 -7.51 6.62
C MET A 57 -14.70 -8.38 6.59
N ASP A 58 -14.85 -9.70 6.45
CA ASP A 58 -13.70 -10.63 6.37
C ASP A 58 -12.99 -10.61 5.00
N LYS A 59 -13.66 -10.13 3.94
CA LYS A 59 -13.10 -9.99 2.59
C LYS A 59 -13.08 -8.53 2.17
N LEU A 60 -11.92 -8.05 1.73
CA LEU A 60 -11.75 -6.72 1.10
C LEU A 60 -12.37 -6.69 -0.31
N LYS A 61 -13.69 -6.77 -0.41
CA LYS A 61 -14.45 -6.32 -1.59
C LYS A 61 -15.01 -4.90 -1.38
N GLY A 62 -14.41 -4.13 -0.47
CA GLY A 62 -14.80 -2.75 -0.19
C GLY A 62 -14.15 -1.75 -1.14
N PRO A 63 -14.70 -0.52 -1.23
CA PRO A 63 -14.12 0.55 -2.04
C PRO A 63 -12.70 0.91 -1.58
N ILE A 64 -11.90 1.44 -2.50
CA ILE A 64 -10.55 1.95 -2.22
C ILE A 64 -10.68 3.38 -1.67
N LEU A 65 -9.91 3.70 -0.63
CA LEU A 65 -9.87 5.05 -0.06
C LEU A 65 -9.06 5.99 -0.96
N CYS A 66 -9.69 7.08 -1.42
CA CYS A 66 -9.05 8.12 -2.23
C CYS A 66 -9.04 9.46 -1.48
N LEU A 67 -7.86 10.08 -1.36
CA LEU A 67 -7.67 11.38 -0.71
C LEU A 67 -7.47 12.47 -1.77
N VAL A 68 -8.38 13.44 -1.82
CA VAL A 68 -8.38 14.54 -2.80
C VAL A 68 -8.21 15.89 -2.07
N GLY A 69 -7.57 16.87 -2.74
CA GLY A 69 -7.18 18.15 -2.13
C GLY A 69 -5.95 18.80 -2.79
N PRO A 70 -5.62 20.04 -2.42
CA PRO A 70 -4.46 20.76 -2.97
C PRO A 70 -3.12 20.09 -2.57
N PRO A 71 -2.01 20.42 -3.26
CA PRO A 71 -0.69 19.97 -2.83
C PRO A 71 -0.33 20.55 -1.46
N GLY A 72 0.45 19.81 -0.66
CA GLY A 72 0.92 20.27 0.67
C GLY A 72 0.01 19.92 1.85
N VAL A 73 -1.22 19.41 1.63
CA VAL A 73 -2.17 19.07 2.72
C VAL A 73 -1.88 17.75 3.46
N GLY A 74 -0.72 17.13 3.24
CA GLY A 74 -0.35 15.92 4.00
C GLY A 74 -1.06 14.63 3.60
N LYS A 75 -1.58 14.48 2.38
CA LYS A 75 -2.22 13.22 1.93
C LYS A 75 -1.32 11.99 2.07
N THR A 76 -0.03 12.18 1.78
CA THR A 76 0.95 11.10 1.86
C THR A 76 1.21 10.70 3.31
N SER A 77 1.33 11.69 4.21
CA SER A 77 1.52 11.45 5.64
C SER A 77 0.27 10.86 6.30
N LEU A 78 -0.93 11.24 5.85
CA LEU A 78 -2.17 10.57 6.28
C LEU A 78 -2.15 9.07 5.94
N GLY A 79 -1.71 8.70 4.75
CA GLY A 79 -1.56 7.29 4.36
C GLY A 79 -0.55 6.52 5.23
N GLU A 80 0.52 7.18 5.65
CA GLU A 80 1.53 6.61 6.55
C GLU A 80 0.98 6.41 7.97
N SER A 81 0.26 7.40 8.50
CA SER A 81 -0.42 7.29 9.80
C SER A 81 -1.47 6.18 9.83
N ILE A 82 -2.22 6.00 8.73
CA ILE A 82 -3.18 4.87 8.61
C ILE A 82 -2.45 3.52 8.63
N ALA A 83 -1.30 3.41 7.96
CA ALA A 83 -0.49 2.18 7.98
C ALA A 83 0.06 1.90 9.38
N LYS A 84 0.54 2.93 10.09
CA LYS A 84 1.01 2.86 11.48
C LYS A 84 -0.11 2.46 12.45
N ALA A 85 -1.29 3.04 12.31
CA ALA A 85 -2.48 2.72 13.11
C ALA A 85 -2.94 1.26 12.93
N THR A 86 -2.92 0.76 11.68
CA THR A 86 -3.35 -0.61 11.36
C THR A 86 -2.24 -1.66 11.54
N GLY A 87 -1.00 -1.25 11.83
CA GLY A 87 0.15 -2.14 11.97
C GLY A 87 0.59 -2.80 10.65
N ARG A 88 0.32 -2.15 9.51
CA ARG A 88 0.69 -2.64 8.17
C ARG A 88 1.95 -1.94 7.69
N LYS A 89 2.77 -2.65 6.88
CA LYS A 89 3.94 -2.03 6.23
C LYS A 89 3.46 -0.97 5.23
N TYR A 90 3.93 0.26 5.38
CA TYR A 90 3.65 1.33 4.44
C TYR A 90 4.55 1.20 3.20
N VAL A 91 3.96 1.26 2.01
CA VAL A 91 4.69 1.36 0.75
C VAL A 91 4.01 2.39 -0.13
N ARG A 92 4.83 3.29 -0.68
CA ARG A 92 4.39 4.33 -1.61
C ARG A 92 4.79 3.94 -3.03
N MET A 93 3.85 4.12 -3.96
CA MET A 93 4.10 4.03 -5.40
C MET A 93 3.65 5.35 -6.04
N ALA A 94 4.56 6.01 -6.76
CA ALA A 94 4.20 7.17 -7.56
C ALA A 94 3.61 6.70 -8.89
N LEU A 95 2.39 7.16 -9.19
CA LEU A 95 1.70 6.91 -10.46
C LEU A 95 1.81 8.10 -11.43
N GLY A 96 2.34 9.24 -10.96
CA GLY A 96 2.55 10.41 -11.80
C GLY A 96 3.56 10.13 -12.91
N GLY A 97 3.20 10.45 -14.15
CA GLY A 97 4.07 10.26 -15.32
C GLY A 97 4.16 8.82 -15.83
N VAL A 98 3.42 7.87 -15.26
CA VAL A 98 3.33 6.50 -15.79
C VAL A 98 2.55 6.53 -17.10
N ARG A 99 3.20 6.10 -18.19
CA ARG A 99 2.61 6.09 -19.54
C ARG A 99 2.39 4.68 -20.10
N ASP A 100 3.06 3.69 -19.54
CA ASP A 100 3.03 2.30 -20.02
C ASP A 100 2.56 1.34 -18.91
N GLU A 101 1.72 0.36 -19.28
CA GLU A 101 1.26 -0.73 -18.40
C GLU A 101 2.45 -1.57 -17.93
N SER A 102 3.48 -1.69 -18.76
CA SER A 102 4.68 -2.47 -18.44
C SER A 102 5.38 -2.00 -17.16
N GLU A 103 5.29 -0.73 -16.82
CA GLU A 103 5.87 -0.22 -15.56
C GLU A 103 5.13 -0.75 -14.32
N ILE A 104 3.81 -0.94 -14.44
CA ILE A 104 2.96 -1.39 -13.34
C ILE A 104 3.03 -2.92 -13.23
N ARG A 105 2.85 -3.62 -14.37
CA ARG A 105 2.69 -5.07 -14.44
C ARG A 105 4.01 -5.82 -14.68
N GLY A 106 4.94 -5.24 -15.41
CA GLY A 106 6.19 -5.85 -15.83
C GLY A 106 6.13 -6.46 -17.24
N HIS A 107 7.30 -6.77 -17.78
CA HIS A 107 7.43 -7.35 -19.12
C HIS A 107 7.24 -8.87 -19.14
N ARG A 108 6.87 -9.40 -20.31
CA ARG A 108 6.92 -10.85 -20.57
C ARG A 108 8.37 -11.31 -20.54
N ARG A 109 8.63 -12.49 -19.97
CA ARG A 109 9.98 -13.11 -19.84
C ARG A 109 10.76 -13.27 -21.16
N THR A 110 10.06 -13.22 -22.30
CA THR A 110 10.64 -13.33 -23.64
C THR A 110 11.47 -12.12 -24.05
N TYR A 111 11.32 -10.97 -23.40
CA TYR A 111 12.06 -9.76 -23.74
C TYR A 111 13.48 -9.79 -23.13
N ILE A 112 14.48 -9.44 -23.93
CA ILE A 112 15.84 -9.20 -23.45
C ILE A 112 15.76 -7.99 -22.50
N GLY A 113 16.21 -8.15 -21.25
CA GLY A 113 16.06 -7.11 -20.22
C GLY A 113 14.70 -7.10 -19.50
N SER A 114 13.94 -8.20 -19.53
CA SER A 114 12.70 -8.36 -18.77
C SER A 114 12.84 -7.98 -17.30
N MET A 115 12.10 -6.96 -16.86
CA MET A 115 12.03 -6.54 -15.46
C MET A 115 10.61 -6.76 -14.90
N PRO A 116 10.49 -7.19 -13.63
CA PRO A 116 9.20 -7.28 -12.97
C PRO A 116 8.61 -5.88 -12.75
N GLY A 117 7.28 -5.75 -12.79
CA GLY A 117 6.61 -4.46 -12.60
C GLY A 117 6.83 -3.89 -11.21
N LYS A 118 6.59 -2.58 -11.06
CA LYS A 118 6.75 -1.84 -9.80
C LYS A 118 5.94 -2.47 -8.65
N ILE A 119 4.79 -3.09 -8.93
CA ILE A 119 3.98 -3.78 -7.90
C ILE A 119 4.75 -4.97 -7.32
N LEU A 120 5.24 -5.87 -8.18
CA LEU A 120 5.99 -7.07 -7.75
C LEU A 120 7.30 -6.70 -7.05
N GLN A 121 7.99 -5.67 -7.55
CA GLN A 121 9.21 -5.17 -6.91
C GLN A 121 8.93 -4.63 -5.50
N ASN A 122 7.86 -3.87 -5.33
CA ASN A 122 7.45 -3.34 -4.03
C ASN A 122 7.05 -4.44 -3.05
N MET A 123 6.39 -5.50 -3.53
CA MET A 123 6.08 -6.69 -2.72
C MET A 123 7.35 -7.45 -2.31
N ALA A 124 8.30 -7.62 -3.24
CA ALA A 124 9.57 -8.29 -2.97
C ALA A 124 10.45 -7.50 -1.96
N LYS A 125 10.36 -6.16 -1.94
CA LYS A 125 11.03 -5.31 -0.95
C LYS A 125 10.41 -5.40 0.46
N GLN A 126 9.15 -5.82 0.58
CA GLN A 126 8.45 -5.93 1.86
C GLN A 126 8.78 -7.22 2.64
N VAL A 127 9.79 -8.00 2.24
CA VAL A 127 10.26 -9.22 2.93
C VAL A 127 10.91 -8.92 4.28
#